data_AF-S0KLP8-F1
#
_entry.id   AF-S0KLP8-F1
#
_cell.length_a   1.000
_cell.length_b   1.000
_cell.length_c   1.000
_cell.angle_alpha   90.00
_cell.angle_beta   90.00
_cell.angle_gamma   90.00
#
_symmetry.space_group_name_H-M   'P 1'
#
loop_
_entity.id
_entity.type
_entity.pdbx_description
1 polymer ?
#
loop_
_entity_poly.entity_id
_entity_poly.type
_entity_poly.pdbx_seq_one_letter_code
_entity_poly.pdbx_strand_id
1 'polypeptide(L)'
;MKNKKIFLGGLALLILLSLAPMSTQAKTTEPTSSDAPSIQSSTTDYNDTFESSAVVRSSSIPQAVISATGQMTESSISKEEVSPQGRTATVIENEPQKTSTTKSGAKKTAANTPIKAKKANFYIQITNKNYTIWSNFSWHKRAVSAIYINTLLHVKVVYLHQNGATYYSLYNNQDKWVGYLNAGATKTVPIQGLWHATTKYVTVTKPSWTIWNNFNGQAKYKAATLNNRVVKVSGYYKHFNGATYYSLYDNNNKWLGYLNAGGVKEVVPQGYYHSLNKYVKITKNWTVWRNFSWQFKSSANSIAKQTILAKGYYHHFNGSTYYSLYNTKGSWLGYINSGATAITAAPKPGKVVLLGVPYINQGNTMLCEGASLLESLHYKGIATKQNLMTFVKSMPVSSNNNPNNGFSGEWRHNVNGTYQGMNPAPVVKWGNKNGGKLVNLTGATVQMLKNEVANANPVIVWVTYAFEPAEHKHLFWGDALWNRHVVTMDGYKNGFYHVVDPVFGPSWITAKNFETAYNVSHLAVSVR
;
A
#
# COMPACT_ATOMS: atom_id res chain seq x y z
N MET A 1 -54.40 -16.84 -44.89
CA MET A 1 -53.68 -17.51 -43.78
C MET A 1 -53.19 -16.39 -42.84
N LYS A 2 -53.74 -16.20 -41.63
CA LYS A 2 -53.34 -16.84 -40.34
C LYS A 2 -51.83 -16.68 -40.09
N ASN A 3 -51.31 -16.01 -39.05
CA ASN A 3 -51.82 -15.40 -37.79
C ASN A 3 -51.00 -14.10 -37.52
N LYS A 4 -51.44 -12.96 -36.97
CA LYS A 4 -52.23 -12.61 -35.75
C LYS A 4 -51.70 -13.16 -34.41
N LYS A 5 -51.09 -12.31 -33.59
CA LYS A 5 -51.37 -12.23 -32.14
C LYS A 5 -51.06 -10.84 -31.57
N ILE A 6 -52.13 -10.15 -31.17
CA ILE A 6 -52.13 -9.03 -30.24
C ILE A 6 -52.41 -9.64 -28.86
N PHE A 7 -51.88 -9.06 -27.77
CA PHE A 7 -52.57 -9.15 -26.48
C PHE A 7 -52.50 -7.82 -25.73
N LEU A 8 -53.66 -7.38 -25.28
CA LEU A 8 -53.91 -6.19 -24.48
C LEU A 8 -54.61 -6.65 -23.19
N GLY A 9 -54.46 -5.92 -22.09
CA GLY A 9 -55.39 -5.99 -20.95
C GLY A 9 -54.76 -6.34 -19.60
N GLY A 10 -55.31 -5.76 -18.53
CA GLY A 10 -54.98 -6.11 -17.14
C GLY A 10 -54.90 -4.94 -16.17
N LEU A 11 -55.98 -4.17 -16.02
CA LEU A 11 -56.10 -3.13 -14.98
C LEU A 11 -56.26 -3.78 -13.59
N ALA A 12 -55.54 -3.33 -12.57
CA ALA A 12 -55.83 -3.66 -11.16
C ALA A 12 -55.53 -2.47 -10.24
N LEU A 13 -56.54 -2.11 -9.43
CA LEU A 13 -56.59 -0.96 -8.53
C LEU A 13 -56.15 -1.39 -7.12
N LEU A 14 -55.36 -0.56 -6.42
CA LEU A 14 -55.24 -0.65 -4.96
C LEU A 14 -54.93 0.72 -4.33
N ILE A 15 -55.48 0.94 -3.14
CA ILE A 15 -55.79 2.24 -2.55
C ILE A 15 -55.29 2.28 -1.10
N LEU A 16 -54.77 3.45 -0.65
CA LEU A 16 -54.42 3.84 0.74
C LEU A 16 -53.31 2.98 1.41
N LEU A 17 -52.45 3.51 2.30
CA LEU A 17 -52.63 4.59 3.27
C LEU A 17 -51.46 5.58 3.34
N SER A 18 -51.79 6.82 3.70
CA SER A 18 -50.85 7.85 4.15
C SER A 18 -50.57 7.76 5.65
N LEU A 19 -49.33 8.03 6.06
CA LEU A 19 -48.95 8.28 7.46
C LEU A 19 -48.08 9.54 7.53
N ALA A 20 -48.60 10.58 8.18
CA ALA A 20 -47.88 11.82 8.44
C ALA A 20 -47.07 11.72 9.74
N PRO A 21 -45.90 12.39 9.85
CA PRO A 21 -45.19 12.49 11.12
C PRO A 21 -45.87 13.55 12.03
N MET A 22 -46.40 13.10 13.16
CA MET A 22 -46.86 14.01 14.23
C MET A 22 -45.68 14.66 14.95
N SER A 23 -45.82 15.94 15.25
CA SER A 23 -44.99 16.64 16.23
C SER A 23 -45.52 16.43 17.65
N THR A 24 -44.62 16.40 18.63
CA THR A 24 -44.93 16.77 20.02
C THR A 24 -43.77 17.59 20.59
N GLN A 25 -44.12 18.60 21.39
CA GLN A 25 -43.20 19.50 22.08
C GLN A 25 -43.59 19.55 23.57
N ALA A 26 -42.70 20.08 24.42
CA ALA A 26 -42.84 20.18 25.89
C ALA A 26 -42.74 18.83 26.64
N LYS A 27 -42.28 18.79 27.90
CA LYS A 27 -42.30 19.84 28.93
C LYS A 27 -41.08 19.82 29.87
N THR A 28 -40.77 20.99 30.43
CA THR A 28 -39.75 21.28 31.45
C THR A 28 -40.09 20.76 32.85
N THR A 29 -39.07 20.38 33.62
CA THR A 29 -38.97 20.59 35.09
C THR A 29 -37.52 20.66 35.55
N GLU A 30 -37.16 21.76 36.21
CA GLU A 30 -36.02 21.95 37.13
C GLU A 30 -36.31 21.25 38.49
N PRO A 31 -35.37 21.10 39.49
CA PRO A 31 -34.64 22.23 40.09
C PRO A 31 -33.25 22.01 40.79
N THR A 32 -32.59 23.14 41.05
CA THR A 32 -31.76 23.55 42.23
C THR A 32 -30.53 22.76 42.76
N SER A 33 -29.40 23.50 42.83
CA SER A 33 -28.37 23.55 43.93
C SER A 33 -27.52 22.31 44.23
N SER A 34 -26.29 22.37 44.75
CA SER A 34 -25.47 23.46 45.35
C SER A 34 -23.94 23.22 45.13
N ASP A 35 -23.13 24.16 45.64
CA ASP A 35 -21.73 24.03 46.08
C ASP A 35 -20.56 24.05 45.07
N ALA A 36 -19.82 25.17 45.13
CA ALA A 36 -18.38 25.26 44.86
C ALA A 36 -17.60 25.11 46.19
N PRO A 37 -16.31 24.71 46.16
CA PRO A 37 -15.21 25.69 46.16
C PRO A 37 -14.19 25.40 45.03
N SER A 38 -13.61 26.36 44.31
CA SER A 38 -12.70 27.46 44.67
C SER A 38 -11.23 27.04 44.96
N ILE A 39 -10.31 27.94 44.54
CA ILE A 39 -8.82 27.88 44.67
C ILE A 39 -8.16 26.83 43.72
N GLN A 40 -7.08 27.09 42.96
CA GLN A 40 -6.19 28.26 42.81
C GLN A 40 -5.75 28.47 41.34
N SER A 41 -5.07 29.59 41.04
CA SER A 41 -4.29 29.83 39.81
C SER A 41 -2.81 29.45 39.98
N SER A 42 -2.11 29.14 38.87
CA SER A 42 -0.70 29.53 38.73
C SER A 42 -0.37 29.78 37.26
N THR A 43 0.03 31.02 36.97
CA THR A 43 0.67 31.44 35.73
C THR A 43 2.15 31.07 35.75
N THR A 44 2.74 30.81 34.59
CA THR A 44 4.18 31.02 34.40
C THR A 44 4.45 31.37 32.94
N ASP A 45 4.83 32.62 32.70
CA ASP A 45 5.42 33.04 31.45
C ASP A 45 6.77 32.36 31.23
N TYR A 46 7.10 32.05 29.98
CA TYR A 46 8.48 32.03 29.52
C TYR A 46 8.52 32.46 28.05
N ASN A 47 8.88 33.72 27.83
CA ASN A 47 9.51 34.13 26.59
C ASN A 47 10.90 33.50 26.54
N ASP A 48 11.32 32.99 25.38
CA ASP A 48 12.63 33.40 24.88
C ASP A 48 12.65 33.43 23.35
N THR A 49 13.57 34.23 22.83
CA THR A 49 13.74 34.56 21.41
C THR A 49 15.09 33.99 20.93
N PHE A 50 15.60 34.45 19.78
CA PHE A 50 16.96 34.16 19.26
C PHE A 50 17.21 32.70 18.80
N GLU A 51 17.99 32.42 17.74
CA GLU A 51 18.58 33.30 16.72
C GLU A 51 18.72 32.54 15.39
N SER A 52 18.85 33.26 14.27
CA SER A 52 19.29 32.68 13.01
C SER A 52 20.82 32.78 12.88
N SER A 53 21.50 31.67 12.61
CA SER A 53 22.93 31.70 12.26
C SER A 53 23.17 30.97 10.95
N ALA A 54 23.49 31.73 9.91
CA ALA A 54 23.98 31.18 8.64
C ALA A 54 25.49 30.89 8.76
N VAL A 55 25.93 29.73 8.25
CA VAL A 55 27.35 29.46 8.02
C VAL A 55 27.53 28.90 6.61
N VAL A 56 28.37 29.59 5.84
CA VAL A 56 28.83 29.21 4.50
C VAL A 56 30.25 28.63 4.61
N ARG A 57 30.51 27.50 3.93
CA ARG A 57 31.81 27.09 3.32
C ARG A 57 31.68 25.68 2.71
N SER A 58 31.71 25.58 1.38
CA SER A 58 32.88 25.20 0.55
C SER A 58 33.31 23.73 0.71
N SER A 59 32.86 22.79 -0.13
CA SER A 59 33.36 22.50 -1.49
C SER A 59 34.70 21.74 -1.54
N SER A 60 34.64 20.46 -1.89
CA SER A 60 35.69 19.77 -2.66
C SER A 60 35.09 18.61 -3.47
N ILE A 61 35.47 18.54 -4.74
CA ILE A 61 35.10 17.51 -5.72
C ILE A 61 36.39 16.71 -6.00
N PRO A 62 36.29 15.40 -6.28
CA PRO A 62 36.91 14.93 -7.52
C PRO A 62 35.90 14.27 -8.47
N GLN A 63 35.99 14.61 -9.75
CA GLN A 63 35.31 13.90 -10.83
C GLN A 63 36.09 12.63 -11.17
N ALA A 64 35.36 11.57 -11.54
CA ALA A 64 35.83 10.56 -12.48
C ALA A 64 34.67 10.19 -13.42
N VAL A 65 34.99 9.91 -14.68
CA VAL A 65 34.08 10.07 -15.82
C VAL A 65 33.65 8.73 -16.43
N ILE A 66 32.33 8.60 -16.64
CA ILE A 66 31.58 7.87 -17.69
C ILE A 66 32.22 6.60 -18.31
N SER A 67 31.52 5.46 -18.17
CA SER A 67 31.09 4.52 -19.25
C SER A 67 30.67 3.17 -18.62
N ALA A 68 29.76 2.36 -19.17
CA ALA A 68 28.61 2.60 -20.05
C ALA A 68 27.60 1.44 -19.83
N THR A 69 26.40 1.60 -20.40
CA THR A 69 25.27 0.64 -20.47
C THR A 69 25.58 -0.87 -20.48
N GLY A 70 24.77 -1.65 -19.74
CA GLY A 70 24.73 -3.11 -19.82
C GLY A 70 23.38 -3.69 -19.41
N GLN A 71 22.40 -3.65 -20.32
CA GLN A 71 21.20 -4.52 -20.22
C GLN A 71 21.59 -5.96 -20.59
N MET A 72 21.05 -6.94 -19.87
CA MET A 72 21.08 -8.35 -20.26
C MET A 72 19.64 -8.86 -20.35
N THR A 73 19.15 -8.95 -21.57
CA THR A 73 17.89 -9.63 -21.94
C THR A 73 18.12 -11.11 -22.23
N GLU A 74 17.04 -11.86 -22.35
CA GLU A 74 17.02 -13.30 -22.63
C GLU A 74 17.65 -13.67 -23.99
N SER A 75 18.24 -14.88 -24.05
CA SER A 75 18.43 -15.69 -25.27
C SER A 75 18.61 -17.15 -24.78
N SER A 76 17.78 -18.12 -25.13
CA SER A 76 17.47 -18.67 -26.47
C SER A 76 18.55 -19.62 -26.99
N ILE A 77 18.35 -20.91 -26.70
CA ILE A 77 18.43 -22.08 -27.61
C ILE A 77 19.38 -21.95 -28.81
N SER A 78 20.39 -22.82 -28.85
CA SER A 78 20.90 -23.40 -30.10
C SER A 78 20.64 -24.92 -30.10
N LYS A 79 20.32 -25.46 -31.28
CA LYS A 79 20.19 -26.90 -31.55
C LYS A 79 21.45 -27.40 -32.23
N GLU A 80 21.84 -28.65 -32.00
CA GLU A 80 22.54 -29.45 -32.99
C GLU A 80 22.20 -30.94 -32.86
N GLU A 81 22.09 -31.62 -34.00
CA GLU A 81 21.42 -32.91 -34.18
C GLU A 81 22.22 -33.69 -35.26
N VAL A 82 22.58 -34.98 -35.15
CA VAL A 82 22.17 -36.06 -34.21
C VAL A 82 23.16 -37.27 -34.29
N SER A 83 22.81 -38.41 -33.68
CA SER A 83 23.17 -39.82 -34.03
C SER A 83 24.15 -40.62 -33.13
N PRO A 84 24.00 -41.97 -33.04
CA PRO A 84 23.93 -42.60 -31.72
C PRO A 84 24.82 -43.83 -31.50
N GLN A 85 25.38 -43.97 -30.30
CA GLN A 85 25.94 -45.26 -29.84
C GLN A 85 25.47 -45.58 -28.43
N GLY A 86 24.70 -46.66 -28.33
CA GLY A 86 24.13 -47.13 -27.06
C GLY A 86 25.22 -47.59 -26.10
N ARG A 87 25.21 -47.05 -24.89
CA ARG A 87 25.94 -47.62 -23.74
C ARG A 87 24.92 -48.02 -22.67
N THR A 88 24.46 -49.25 -22.78
CA THR A 88 23.65 -49.94 -21.78
C THR A 88 24.36 -49.86 -20.44
N ALA A 89 23.71 -49.29 -19.42
CA ALA A 89 24.29 -49.21 -18.09
C ALA A 89 24.36 -50.60 -17.46
N THR A 90 25.57 -51.17 -17.40
CA THR A 90 25.81 -52.51 -16.85
C THR A 90 25.38 -52.58 -15.38
N VAL A 91 24.38 -53.41 -15.11
CA VAL A 91 24.00 -53.76 -13.73
C VAL A 91 25.12 -54.62 -13.16
N ILE A 92 25.63 -54.27 -11.96
CA ILE A 92 26.57 -55.14 -11.25
C ILE A 92 25.75 -56.25 -10.60
N GLU A 93 25.60 -57.35 -11.35
CA GLU A 93 24.96 -58.57 -10.90
C GLU A 93 25.95 -59.38 -10.04
N ASN A 94 26.08 -58.98 -8.77
CA ASN A 94 26.79 -59.78 -7.76
C ASN A 94 25.94 -60.99 -7.33
N GLU A 95 25.72 -61.92 -8.25
CA GLU A 95 25.44 -63.32 -7.90
C GLU A 95 26.73 -64.06 -7.52
N PRO A 96 26.68 -65.03 -6.59
CA PRO A 96 27.81 -65.91 -6.32
C PRO A 96 27.99 -66.92 -7.47
N GLN A 97 29.10 -66.83 -8.21
CA GLN A 97 29.46 -67.86 -9.19
C GLN A 97 29.58 -69.23 -8.52
N LYS A 98 28.87 -70.21 -9.06
CA LYS A 98 28.94 -71.62 -8.67
C LYS A 98 29.77 -72.40 -9.70
N THR A 99 31.08 -72.48 -9.48
CA THR A 99 31.99 -73.28 -10.31
C THR A 99 31.99 -74.76 -9.88
N SER A 100 31.24 -75.59 -10.59
CA SER A 100 31.60 -77.01 -10.79
C SER A 100 30.88 -77.63 -11.99
N THR A 101 31.65 -78.30 -12.85
CA THR A 101 31.16 -78.98 -14.04
C THR A 101 30.73 -80.41 -13.73
N THR A 102 29.47 -80.73 -14.07
CA THR A 102 28.94 -82.06 -14.48
C THR A 102 29.51 -83.34 -13.86
N LYS A 103 28.66 -84.07 -13.10
CA LYS A 103 28.00 -85.29 -13.61
C LYS A 103 26.85 -85.79 -12.72
N SER A 104 25.86 -86.39 -13.39
CA SER A 104 24.77 -87.28 -12.96
C SER A 104 24.38 -87.42 -11.48
N GLY A 105 23.08 -87.26 -11.19
CA GLY A 105 22.46 -87.67 -9.92
C GLY A 105 21.12 -86.98 -9.67
N ALA A 106 20.01 -87.63 -10.00
CA ALA A 106 18.68 -87.07 -9.76
C ALA A 106 18.38 -86.96 -8.25
N LYS A 107 18.08 -85.76 -7.74
CA LYS A 107 17.47 -85.60 -6.42
C LYS A 107 16.46 -84.47 -6.36
N LYS A 108 15.28 -84.83 -5.84
CA LYS A 108 14.08 -84.02 -5.63
C LYS A 108 14.34 -82.68 -4.93
N THR A 109 13.51 -81.69 -5.27
CA THR A 109 13.00 -80.58 -4.44
C THR A 109 13.78 -80.22 -3.16
N ALA A 110 14.36 -79.02 -3.12
CA ALA A 110 14.81 -78.37 -1.90
C ALA A 110 14.04 -77.06 -1.67
N ALA A 111 12.88 -77.15 -1.03
CA ALA A 111 12.28 -76.02 -0.32
C ALA A 111 12.80 -76.03 1.13
N ASN A 112 13.17 -74.86 1.67
CA ASN A 112 13.44 -74.55 3.09
C ASN A 112 14.50 -75.42 3.80
N THR A 113 15.63 -74.89 4.30
CA THR A 113 15.79 -74.25 5.64
C THR A 113 17.32 -74.21 5.95
N PRO A 114 17.89 -73.39 6.87
CA PRO A 114 17.41 -72.17 7.52
C PRO A 114 18.16 -70.92 7.02
N ILE A 115 17.43 -69.95 6.48
CA ILE A 115 17.93 -68.58 6.45
C ILE A 115 17.79 -68.05 7.89
N LYS A 116 18.90 -67.68 8.55
CA LYS A 116 18.84 -67.21 9.95
C LYS A 116 18.19 -65.83 9.98
N ALA A 117 16.89 -65.81 10.27
CA ALA A 117 16.07 -64.62 10.40
C ALA A 117 16.18 -64.06 11.82
N LYS A 118 16.59 -62.80 11.95
CA LYS A 118 16.63 -62.03 13.19
C LYS A 118 15.63 -60.88 13.11
N LYS A 119 14.70 -60.80 14.06
CA LYS A 119 13.79 -59.65 14.20
C LYS A 119 14.62 -58.37 14.41
N ALA A 120 14.25 -57.32 13.71
CA ALA A 120 14.91 -56.03 13.72
C ALA A 120 13.89 -54.89 13.86
N ASN A 121 14.38 -53.72 14.26
CA ASN A 121 13.60 -52.49 14.34
C ASN A 121 14.52 -51.28 14.19
N PHE A 122 14.94 -51.00 12.96
CA PHE A 122 15.76 -49.82 12.64
C PHE A 122 15.44 -49.28 11.25
N TYR A 123 15.87 -48.05 10.97
CA TYR A 123 15.64 -47.38 9.69
C TYR A 123 16.94 -47.35 8.87
N ILE A 124 16.80 -47.45 7.56
CA ILE A 124 17.89 -47.33 6.60
C ILE A 124 17.56 -46.27 5.55
N GLN A 125 18.62 -45.69 4.98
CA GLN A 125 18.58 -44.99 3.71
C GLN A 125 19.38 -45.81 2.70
N ILE A 126 18.84 -45.99 1.49
CA ILE A 126 19.58 -46.62 0.39
C ILE A 126 20.62 -45.63 -0.12
N THR A 127 21.87 -46.10 -0.21
CA THR A 127 23.04 -45.30 -0.62
C THR A 127 23.62 -45.74 -1.96
N ASN A 128 23.35 -46.97 -2.41
CA ASN A 128 23.79 -47.46 -3.72
C ASN A 128 22.57 -47.80 -4.61
N LYS A 129 22.56 -47.27 -5.84
CA LYS A 129 21.47 -47.38 -6.81
C LYS A 129 21.53 -48.64 -7.69
N ASN A 130 22.62 -49.40 -7.64
CA ASN A 130 22.92 -50.50 -8.57
C ASN A 130 22.49 -51.89 -8.07
N TYR A 131 21.78 -51.99 -6.95
CA TYR A 131 21.31 -53.27 -6.39
C TYR A 131 19.89 -53.62 -6.81
N THR A 132 19.62 -54.92 -7.00
CA THR A 132 18.27 -55.47 -7.15
C THR A 132 17.57 -55.59 -5.79
N ILE A 133 16.27 -55.28 -5.77
CA ILE A 133 15.35 -55.60 -4.68
C ILE A 133 14.57 -56.85 -5.10
N TRP A 134 14.61 -57.90 -4.27
CA TRP A 134 14.07 -59.22 -4.58
C TRP A 134 12.69 -59.47 -3.93
N SER A 135 11.83 -60.26 -4.58
CA SER A 135 10.54 -60.69 -4.03
C SER A 135 10.62 -62.01 -3.23
N ASN A 136 11.71 -62.75 -3.36
CA ASN A 136 11.98 -63.98 -2.61
C ASN A 136 13.49 -64.28 -2.61
N PHE A 137 13.90 -65.31 -1.87
CA PHE A 137 15.28 -65.83 -1.89
C PHE A 137 15.52 -66.85 -3.03
N SER A 138 14.57 -66.97 -3.95
CA SER A 138 14.75 -67.62 -5.27
C SER A 138 15.09 -66.59 -6.36
N TRP A 139 15.67 -65.45 -5.95
CA TRP A 139 16.12 -64.35 -6.82
C TRP A 139 15.10 -63.85 -7.86
N HIS A 140 13.82 -63.83 -7.52
CA HIS A 140 12.82 -63.18 -8.37
C HIS A 140 12.91 -61.66 -8.20
N LYS A 141 13.22 -60.93 -9.27
CA LYS A 141 13.36 -59.46 -9.26
C LYS A 141 12.01 -58.79 -8.97
N ARG A 142 12.00 -57.85 -8.03
CA ARG A 142 10.82 -57.05 -7.65
C ARG A 142 10.95 -55.58 -8.04
N ALA A 143 12.12 -55.00 -7.82
CA ALA A 143 12.43 -53.61 -8.16
C ALA A 143 13.95 -53.40 -8.26
N VAL A 144 14.38 -52.18 -8.55
CA VAL A 144 15.78 -51.74 -8.43
C VAL A 144 15.91 -50.68 -7.33
N SER A 145 17.01 -50.73 -6.59
CA SER A 145 17.31 -49.82 -5.47
C SER A 145 17.29 -48.34 -5.85
N ALA A 146 17.60 -48.00 -7.11
CA ALA A 146 17.49 -46.64 -7.66
C ALA A 146 16.12 -45.98 -7.44
N ILE A 147 15.02 -46.73 -7.47
CA ILE A 147 13.64 -46.22 -7.26
C ILE A 147 13.45 -45.69 -5.83
N TYR A 148 14.23 -46.21 -4.89
CA TYR A 148 14.12 -45.93 -3.46
C TYR A 148 15.32 -45.13 -2.92
N ILE A 149 16.16 -44.59 -3.81
CA ILE A 149 17.31 -43.75 -3.43
C ILE A 149 16.81 -42.53 -2.65
N ASN A 150 17.50 -42.18 -1.55
CA ASN A 150 17.10 -41.10 -0.63
C ASN A 150 15.70 -41.25 0.01
N THR A 151 15.10 -42.44 -0.03
CA THR A 151 13.94 -42.78 0.81
C THR A 151 14.41 -43.44 2.11
N LEU A 152 13.67 -43.21 3.20
CA LEU A 152 13.84 -43.96 4.45
C LEU A 152 12.94 -45.19 4.41
N LEU A 153 13.51 -46.35 4.75
CA LEU A 153 12.80 -47.62 4.83
C LEU A 153 13.02 -48.29 6.19
N HIS A 154 12.02 -49.02 6.66
CA HIS A 154 12.04 -49.73 7.94
C HIS A 154 12.52 -51.17 7.74
N VAL A 155 13.50 -51.60 8.52
CA VAL A 155 14.01 -52.97 8.56
C VAL A 155 13.35 -53.71 9.71
N LYS A 156 12.43 -54.63 9.39
CA LYS A 156 11.74 -55.49 10.38
C LYS A 156 12.40 -56.84 10.61
N VAL A 157 13.13 -57.33 9.61
CA VAL A 157 13.84 -58.62 9.68
C VAL A 157 15.16 -58.52 8.93
N VAL A 158 16.21 -59.05 9.55
CA VAL A 158 17.55 -59.25 8.96
C VAL A 158 17.73 -60.74 8.70
N TYR A 159 18.18 -61.08 7.50
CA TYR A 159 18.40 -62.44 7.04
C TYR A 159 19.87 -62.64 6.74
N LEU A 160 20.54 -63.55 7.46
CA LEU A 160 21.85 -64.05 7.05
C LEU A 160 21.64 -65.16 6.03
N HIS A 161 22.03 -64.91 4.78
CA HIS A 161 21.83 -65.83 3.67
C HIS A 161 23.04 -66.76 3.47
N GLN A 162 22.84 -67.92 2.85
CA GLN A 162 23.87 -68.95 2.68
C GLN A 162 25.04 -68.52 1.78
N ASN A 163 24.87 -67.47 0.97
CA ASN A 163 25.95 -66.85 0.19
C ASN A 163 26.86 -65.89 1.02
N GLY A 164 26.74 -65.91 2.36
CA GLY A 164 27.50 -65.05 3.27
C GLY A 164 27.00 -63.60 3.37
N ALA A 165 26.12 -63.16 2.48
CA ALA A 165 25.58 -61.81 2.50
C ALA A 165 24.38 -61.67 3.46
N THR A 166 24.22 -60.45 3.98
CA THR A 166 23.07 -60.07 4.82
C THR A 166 22.03 -59.34 3.98
N TYR A 167 20.76 -59.72 4.10
CA TYR A 167 19.63 -59.08 3.43
C TYR A 167 18.62 -58.53 4.45
N TYR A 168 18.07 -57.36 4.15
CA TYR A 168 17.04 -56.70 4.94
C TYR A 168 15.68 -56.83 4.29
N SER A 169 14.66 -57.18 5.07
CA SER A 169 13.25 -57.07 4.64
C SER A 169 12.78 -55.64 4.89
N LEU A 170 12.52 -54.92 3.80
CA LEU A 170 12.26 -53.48 3.78
C LEU A 170 10.76 -53.18 3.72
N TYR A 171 10.32 -52.21 4.51
CA TYR A 171 8.95 -51.72 4.58
C TYR A 171 8.94 -50.19 4.41
N ASN A 172 7.94 -49.67 3.70
CA ASN A 172 7.76 -48.23 3.54
C ASN A 172 6.93 -47.62 4.70
N ASN A 173 6.60 -46.33 4.61
CA ASN A 173 5.89 -45.61 5.66
C ASN A 173 4.37 -45.87 5.73
N GLN A 174 3.80 -46.67 4.83
CA GLN A 174 2.46 -47.26 4.97
C GLN A 174 2.54 -48.73 5.44
N ASP A 175 3.70 -49.15 5.95
CA ASP A 175 4.02 -50.54 6.30
C ASP A 175 3.85 -51.55 5.13
N LYS A 176 3.90 -51.05 3.88
CA LYS A 176 3.88 -51.90 2.69
C LYS A 176 5.26 -52.47 2.46
N TRP A 177 5.31 -53.80 2.31
CA TRP A 177 6.54 -54.51 2.05
C TRP A 177 7.13 -54.17 0.66
N VAL A 178 8.37 -53.68 0.68
CA VAL A 178 9.12 -53.23 -0.50
C VAL A 178 9.89 -54.38 -1.15
N GLY A 179 10.53 -55.24 -0.36
CA GLY A 179 11.31 -56.38 -0.86
C GLY A 179 12.50 -56.73 0.05
N TYR A 180 13.32 -57.67 -0.41
CA TYR A 180 14.62 -57.98 0.20
C TYR A 180 15.75 -57.22 -0.52
N LEU A 181 16.62 -56.54 0.23
CA LEU A 181 17.78 -55.82 -0.30
C LEU A 181 19.05 -56.20 0.46
N ASN A 182 20.18 -56.29 -0.24
CA ASN A 182 21.49 -56.53 0.39
C ASN A 182 21.87 -55.34 1.30
N ALA A 183 22.29 -55.64 2.54
CA ALA A 183 22.65 -54.64 3.55
C ALA A 183 23.74 -53.65 3.08
N GLY A 184 24.69 -54.10 2.25
CA GLY A 184 25.76 -53.26 1.70
C GLY A 184 25.30 -52.14 0.76
N ALA A 185 24.04 -52.17 0.31
CA ALA A 185 23.41 -51.10 -0.48
C ALA A 185 22.88 -49.93 0.38
N THR A 186 23.02 -50.01 1.71
CA THR A 186 22.27 -49.18 2.66
C THR A 186 23.15 -48.58 3.76
N LYS A 187 22.64 -47.52 4.39
CA LYS A 187 23.20 -46.94 5.62
C LYS A 187 22.10 -46.87 6.68
N THR A 188 22.38 -47.38 7.88
CA THR A 188 21.49 -47.24 9.04
C THR A 188 21.40 -45.77 9.47
N VAL A 189 20.18 -45.30 9.72
CA VAL A 189 19.89 -43.90 10.07
C VAL A 189 18.84 -43.83 11.19
N PRO A 190 18.77 -42.71 11.94
CA PRO A 190 17.65 -42.42 12.84
C PRO A 190 16.31 -42.32 12.09
N ILE A 191 15.19 -42.37 12.82
CA ILE A 191 13.82 -42.27 12.24
C ILE A 191 13.57 -40.96 11.48
N GLN A 192 14.26 -39.88 11.85
CA GLN A 192 14.22 -38.59 11.15
C GLN A 192 15.10 -38.52 9.89
N GLY A 193 15.95 -39.52 9.65
CA GLY A 193 16.89 -39.54 8.55
C GLY A 193 18.13 -38.68 8.79
N LEU A 194 18.83 -38.36 7.70
CA LEU A 194 20.02 -37.52 7.72
C LEU A 194 19.66 -36.03 7.71
N TRP A 195 20.57 -35.22 8.23
CA TRP A 195 20.47 -33.76 8.17
C TRP A 195 20.73 -33.24 6.77
N HIS A 196 19.88 -32.33 6.30
CA HIS A 196 20.07 -31.57 5.08
C HIS A 196 20.23 -30.09 5.42
N ALA A 197 21.44 -29.55 5.27
CA ALA A 197 21.69 -28.13 5.46
C ALA A 197 20.95 -27.27 4.41
N THR A 198 20.42 -26.13 4.83
CA THR A 198 19.89 -25.09 3.93
C THR A 198 19.92 -23.75 4.65
N THR A 199 19.71 -22.63 3.94
CA THR A 199 19.44 -21.34 4.58
C THR A 199 18.33 -20.64 3.81
N LYS A 200 17.18 -20.51 4.46
CA LYS A 200 16.00 -19.81 3.93
C LYS A 200 15.15 -19.26 5.06
N TYR A 201 14.20 -18.41 4.73
CA TYR A 201 13.28 -17.81 5.69
C TYR A 201 11.87 -18.33 5.46
N VAL A 202 11.11 -18.51 6.54
CA VAL A 202 9.73 -19.00 6.48
C VAL A 202 8.84 -18.23 7.44
N THR A 203 7.59 -17.99 7.05
CA THR A 203 6.53 -17.51 7.95
C THR A 203 5.74 -18.71 8.45
N VAL A 204 5.49 -18.78 9.76
CA VAL A 204 4.64 -19.83 10.35
C VAL A 204 3.17 -19.53 10.09
N THR A 205 2.46 -20.49 9.48
CA THR A 205 1.07 -20.33 8.98
C THR A 205 0.06 -21.27 9.63
N LYS A 206 0.52 -22.26 10.42
CA LYS A 206 -0.34 -23.23 11.13
C LYS A 206 -0.13 -23.14 12.66
N PRO A 207 -0.73 -22.16 13.36
CA PRO A 207 -0.44 -21.89 14.78
C PRO A 207 -0.83 -23.03 15.75
N SER A 208 -1.79 -23.89 15.39
CA SER A 208 -2.18 -25.05 16.20
C SER A 208 -1.19 -26.23 16.16
N TRP A 209 -0.25 -26.21 15.21
CA TRP A 209 0.72 -27.28 15.04
C TRP A 209 1.77 -27.29 16.15
N THR A 210 2.29 -28.47 16.46
CA THR A 210 3.30 -28.66 17.50
C THR A 210 4.69 -28.36 16.94
N ILE A 211 5.46 -27.56 17.68
CA ILE A 211 6.90 -27.43 17.54
C ILE A 211 7.54 -28.46 18.46
N TRP A 212 8.39 -29.32 17.91
CA TRP A 212 8.96 -30.48 18.59
C TRP A 212 10.36 -30.19 19.12
N ASN A 213 10.68 -30.75 20.28
CA ASN A 213 12.01 -30.68 20.87
C ASN A 213 12.96 -31.74 20.30
N ASN A 214 12.42 -32.86 19.84
CA ASN A 214 13.14 -33.94 19.16
C ASN A 214 12.14 -34.83 18.41
N PHE A 215 12.65 -35.87 17.77
CA PHE A 215 11.86 -36.85 17.03
C PHE A 215 11.37 -38.04 17.88
N ASN A 216 11.61 -38.00 19.20
CA ASN A 216 11.18 -39.03 20.16
C ASN A 216 9.80 -38.70 20.79
N GLY A 217 8.99 -37.87 20.12
CA GLY A 217 7.66 -37.48 20.59
C GLY A 217 7.62 -36.39 21.67
N GLN A 218 8.74 -35.79 22.06
CA GLN A 218 8.72 -34.68 23.01
C GLN A 218 8.33 -33.37 22.32
N ALA A 219 7.10 -32.92 22.59
CA ALA A 219 6.64 -31.58 22.22
C ALA A 219 7.41 -30.49 22.99
N LYS A 220 7.64 -29.34 22.35
CA LYS A 220 8.28 -28.17 22.99
C LYS A 220 7.25 -27.10 23.33
N TYR A 221 6.43 -26.70 22.34
CA TYR A 221 5.30 -25.77 22.49
C TYR A 221 4.46 -25.73 21.20
N LYS A 222 3.40 -24.92 21.18
CA LYS A 222 2.56 -24.67 20.00
C LYS A 222 3.09 -23.54 19.12
N ALA A 223 2.95 -23.71 17.81
CA ALA A 223 3.42 -22.78 16.78
C ALA A 223 2.77 -21.38 16.85
N ALA A 224 1.69 -21.21 17.61
CA ALA A 224 1.03 -19.92 17.89
C ALA A 224 1.99 -18.84 18.41
N THR A 225 3.03 -19.21 19.18
CA THR A 225 4.08 -18.30 19.67
C THR A 225 4.93 -17.66 18.56
N LEU A 226 4.91 -18.26 17.35
CA LEU A 226 5.60 -17.80 16.16
C LEU A 226 4.63 -17.34 15.04
N ASN A 227 3.32 -17.26 15.32
CA ASN A 227 2.31 -16.97 14.30
C ASN A 227 2.62 -15.66 13.56
N ASN A 228 2.59 -15.70 12.22
CA ASN A 228 2.97 -14.59 11.32
C ASN A 228 4.41 -14.05 11.49
N ARG A 229 5.27 -14.63 12.34
CA ARG A 229 6.68 -14.24 12.42
C ARG A 229 7.49 -14.92 11.32
N VAL A 230 8.49 -14.20 10.80
CA VAL A 230 9.52 -14.75 9.92
C VAL A 230 10.63 -15.35 10.78
N VAL A 231 10.98 -16.60 10.50
CA VAL A 231 12.06 -17.34 11.17
C VAL A 231 13.01 -17.95 10.13
N LYS A 232 14.26 -18.21 10.53
CA LYS A 232 15.27 -18.84 9.69
C LYS A 232 15.16 -20.36 9.78
N VAL A 233 15.33 -21.04 8.65
CA VAL A 233 15.55 -22.48 8.54
C VAL A 233 17.03 -22.70 8.25
N SER A 234 17.74 -23.41 9.14
CA SER A 234 19.16 -23.76 8.94
C SER A 234 19.36 -25.17 8.37
N GLY A 235 18.28 -25.95 8.23
CA GLY A 235 18.30 -27.29 7.69
C GLY A 235 17.02 -28.06 7.98
N TYR A 236 16.94 -29.29 7.47
CA TYR A 236 15.75 -30.12 7.54
C TYR A 236 16.05 -31.62 7.63
N TYR A 237 15.03 -32.37 8.03
CA TYR A 237 15.00 -33.82 8.13
C TYR A 237 13.84 -34.38 7.30
N LYS A 238 14.09 -35.45 6.53
CA LYS A 238 13.06 -36.22 5.82
C LYS A 238 12.68 -37.43 6.68
N HIS A 239 11.68 -37.26 7.53
CA HIS A 239 11.33 -38.25 8.54
C HIS A 239 10.58 -39.45 7.94
N PHE A 240 10.75 -40.64 8.53
CA PHE A 240 10.17 -41.90 8.02
C PHE A 240 8.65 -41.80 7.79
N ASN A 241 7.90 -41.07 8.63
CA ASN A 241 6.45 -40.85 8.41
C ASN A 241 6.08 -40.16 7.08
N GLY A 242 7.05 -39.69 6.28
CA GLY A 242 6.86 -39.04 4.98
C GLY A 242 6.84 -37.51 5.06
N ALA A 243 6.83 -36.93 6.26
CA ALA A 243 6.88 -35.48 6.43
C ALA A 243 8.32 -34.96 6.47
N THR A 244 8.52 -33.75 5.92
CA THR A 244 9.76 -32.98 6.11
C THR A 244 9.61 -32.08 7.33
N TYR A 245 10.64 -32.02 8.18
CA TYR A 245 10.68 -31.15 9.36
C TYR A 245 11.84 -30.15 9.25
N TYR A 246 11.52 -28.87 9.35
CA TYR A 246 12.48 -27.77 9.37
C TYR A 246 13.01 -27.51 10.78
N SER A 247 14.31 -27.27 10.92
CA SER A 247 14.91 -26.75 12.16
C SER A 247 14.86 -25.22 12.15
N LEU A 248 14.07 -24.65 13.06
CA LEU A 248 13.74 -23.22 13.10
C LEU A 248 14.64 -22.44 14.07
N TYR A 249 15.02 -21.22 13.68
CA TYR A 249 15.86 -20.30 14.44
C TYR A 249 15.31 -18.87 14.39
N ASP A 250 15.49 -18.10 15.47
CA ASP A 250 15.17 -16.67 15.49
C ASP A 250 16.33 -15.79 14.97
N ASN A 251 16.16 -14.47 15.07
CA ASN A 251 17.15 -13.45 14.70
C ASN A 251 18.42 -13.44 15.54
N ASN A 252 18.39 -14.04 16.74
CA ASN A 252 19.54 -14.19 17.62
C ASN A 252 20.24 -15.54 17.41
N ASN A 253 19.88 -16.28 16.35
CA ASN A 253 20.27 -17.67 16.09
C ASN A 253 19.90 -18.64 17.23
N LYS A 254 18.92 -18.32 18.07
CA LYS A 254 18.41 -19.24 19.09
C LYS A 254 17.55 -20.31 18.42
N TRP A 255 17.82 -21.57 18.74
CA TRP A 255 17.06 -22.69 18.19
C TRP A 255 15.67 -22.79 18.81
N LEU A 256 14.66 -22.66 17.94
CA LEU A 256 13.24 -22.63 18.32
C LEU A 256 12.67 -24.05 18.41
N GLY A 257 12.97 -24.94 17.47
CA GLY A 257 12.46 -26.31 17.47
C GLY A 257 12.33 -26.90 16.06
N TYR A 258 11.78 -28.10 15.97
CA TYR A 258 11.40 -28.71 14.69
C TYR A 258 9.92 -28.48 14.37
N LEU A 259 9.61 -28.03 13.16
CA LEU A 259 8.24 -27.87 12.67
C LEU A 259 8.08 -28.56 11.30
N ASN A 260 6.96 -29.25 11.09
CA ASN A 260 6.64 -29.86 9.81
C ASN A 260 6.55 -28.76 8.72
N ALA A 261 7.16 -29.00 7.57
CA ALA A 261 7.27 -28.07 6.45
C ALA A 261 5.91 -27.57 5.90
N GLY A 262 4.84 -28.36 6.02
CA GLY A 262 3.48 -27.92 5.68
C GLY A 262 2.87 -26.88 6.65
N GLY A 263 3.56 -26.59 7.76
CA GLY A 263 3.15 -25.64 8.79
C GLY A 263 3.64 -24.20 8.55
N VAL A 264 4.39 -23.98 7.47
CA VAL A 264 5.06 -22.72 7.14
C VAL A 264 4.90 -22.39 5.65
N LYS A 265 5.25 -21.16 5.27
CA LYS A 265 5.34 -20.73 3.87
C LYS A 265 6.66 -19.97 3.66
N GLU A 266 7.33 -20.21 2.54
CA GLU A 266 8.68 -19.69 2.26
C GLU A 266 8.70 -18.21 1.86
N VAL A 267 9.64 -17.45 2.41
CA VAL A 267 9.76 -15.99 2.27
C VAL A 267 11.21 -15.55 2.09
N VAL A 268 11.33 -14.31 1.62
CA VAL A 268 12.51 -13.44 1.80
C VAL A 268 12.52 -12.82 3.21
N PRO A 269 13.64 -12.25 3.71
CA PRO A 269 13.77 -11.80 5.10
C PRO A 269 12.69 -10.83 5.60
N GLN A 270 12.08 -10.01 4.74
CA GLN A 270 11.01 -9.09 5.10
C GLN A 270 9.65 -9.74 5.34
N GLY A 271 9.45 -11.00 4.98
CA GLY A 271 8.15 -11.66 5.03
C GLY A 271 7.18 -11.18 3.96
N TYR A 272 5.89 -11.46 4.15
CA TYR A 272 4.83 -11.02 3.25
C TYR A 272 4.34 -9.60 3.57
N TYR A 273 3.71 -8.99 2.57
CA TYR A 273 2.89 -7.80 2.78
C TYR A 273 1.60 -8.17 3.51
N HIS A 274 1.28 -7.44 4.57
CA HIS A 274 -0.01 -7.49 5.26
C HIS A 274 -0.73 -6.14 5.09
N SER A 275 -2.02 -6.17 4.77
CA SER A 275 -2.84 -4.95 4.68
C SER A 275 -3.03 -4.31 6.07
N LEU A 276 -3.03 -2.98 6.13
CA LEU A 276 -3.23 -2.20 7.36
C LEU A 276 -4.24 -1.07 7.16
N ASN A 277 -4.01 -0.23 6.15
CA ASN A 277 -4.81 0.95 5.83
C ASN A 277 -5.19 1.80 7.05
N LYS A 278 -4.18 2.17 7.87
CA LYS A 278 -4.34 3.05 9.03
C LYS A 278 -3.54 4.34 8.85
N TYR A 279 -4.10 5.44 9.33
CA TYR A 279 -3.35 6.69 9.46
C TYR A 279 -2.37 6.58 10.63
N VAL A 280 -1.21 7.21 10.47
CA VAL A 280 -0.15 7.18 11.48
C VAL A 280 0.49 8.56 11.67
N LYS A 281 0.91 8.86 12.89
CA LYS A 281 1.75 10.00 13.23
C LYS A 281 3.17 9.52 13.52
N ILE A 282 4.18 10.24 13.06
CA ILE A 282 5.58 10.01 13.45
C ILE A 282 5.77 10.41 14.91
N THR A 283 6.35 9.52 15.71
CA THR A 283 6.64 9.73 17.14
C THR A 283 8.13 9.73 17.45
N LYS A 284 8.98 9.23 16.55
CA LYS A 284 10.45 9.22 16.69
C LYS A 284 11.12 9.54 15.37
N ASN A 285 12.23 10.29 15.41
CA ASN A 285 13.00 10.62 14.22
C ASN A 285 13.92 9.45 13.79
N TRP A 286 13.33 8.37 13.28
CA TRP A 286 14.08 7.21 12.77
C TRP A 286 14.25 7.26 11.25
N THR A 287 15.14 6.42 10.71
CA THR A 287 15.35 6.32 9.27
C THR A 287 14.11 5.78 8.54
N VAL A 288 13.74 6.44 7.46
CA VAL A 288 12.82 5.94 6.44
C VAL A 288 13.65 5.30 5.32
N TRP A 289 13.38 4.04 5.05
CA TRP A 289 14.14 3.20 4.12
C TRP A 289 13.49 3.11 2.74
N ARG A 290 14.32 2.97 1.71
CA ARG A 290 13.92 2.76 0.31
C ARG A 290 13.57 1.29 0.01
N ASN A 291 14.14 0.37 0.77
CA ASN A 291 13.96 -1.08 0.61
C ASN A 291 14.50 -1.82 1.84
N PHE A 292 14.29 -3.14 1.87
CA PHE A 292 14.81 -4.04 2.91
C PHE A 292 16.30 -4.40 2.73
N SER A 293 16.99 -3.77 1.77
CA SER A 293 18.46 -3.72 1.68
C SER A 293 19.05 -2.51 2.42
N TRP A 294 18.24 -1.84 3.26
CA TRP A 294 18.63 -0.72 4.12
C TRP A 294 19.21 0.49 3.36
N GLN A 295 18.76 0.73 2.13
CA GLN A 295 19.07 2.00 1.46
C GLN A 295 18.28 3.14 2.10
N PHE A 296 18.99 4.19 2.54
CA PHE A 296 18.38 5.41 3.09
C PHE A 296 17.45 6.09 2.06
N LYS A 297 16.31 6.64 2.53
CA LYS A 297 15.40 7.47 1.72
C LYS A 297 15.18 8.85 2.33
N SER A 298 14.89 8.93 3.63
CA SER A 298 14.79 10.20 4.36
C SER A 298 14.86 9.96 5.88
N SER A 299 14.88 11.05 6.65
CA SER A 299 14.52 10.99 8.07
C SER A 299 12.99 10.95 8.23
N ALA A 300 12.47 10.51 9.38
CA ALA A 300 11.04 10.57 9.66
C ALA A 300 10.56 12.02 9.91
N ASN A 301 11.42 12.91 10.44
CA ASN A 301 11.09 14.32 10.64
C ASN A 301 10.73 15.04 9.33
N SER A 302 11.35 14.70 8.19
CA SER A 302 11.03 15.33 6.90
C SER A 302 9.62 15.02 6.38
N ILE A 303 8.97 13.98 6.93
CA ILE A 303 7.57 13.62 6.60
C ILE A 303 6.59 13.83 7.76
N ALA A 304 7.07 14.11 8.98
CA ALA A 304 6.26 14.16 10.20
C ALA A 304 5.13 15.22 10.19
N LYS A 305 5.25 16.29 9.40
CA LYS A 305 4.21 17.32 9.22
C LYS A 305 3.11 16.92 8.23
N GLN A 306 3.24 15.79 7.53
CA GLN A 306 2.26 15.31 6.56
C GLN A 306 1.21 14.41 7.23
N THR A 307 0.02 14.33 6.62
CA THR A 307 -0.89 13.21 6.89
C THR A 307 -0.33 11.96 6.22
N ILE A 308 -0.02 10.93 7.01
CA ILE A 308 0.58 9.68 6.54
C ILE A 308 -0.41 8.53 6.66
N LEU A 309 -0.56 7.76 5.58
CA LEU A 309 -1.28 6.50 5.52
C LEU A 309 -0.29 5.33 5.47
N ALA A 310 -0.31 4.47 6.47
CA ALA A 310 0.36 3.17 6.43
C ALA A 310 -0.58 2.17 5.73
N LYS A 311 -0.33 1.89 4.44
CA LYS A 311 -1.18 0.98 3.65
C LYS A 311 -1.04 -0.48 4.09
N GLY A 312 0.17 -0.88 4.49
CA GLY A 312 0.45 -2.22 4.98
C GLY A 312 1.75 -2.34 5.75
N TYR A 313 2.01 -3.53 6.29
CA TYR A 313 3.17 -3.84 7.11
C TYR A 313 3.85 -5.16 6.73
N TYR A 314 5.07 -5.33 7.23
CA TYR A 314 5.96 -6.46 7.02
C TYR A 314 6.58 -6.88 8.37
N HIS A 315 6.46 -8.15 8.75
CA HIS A 315 7.17 -8.70 9.90
C HIS A 315 8.55 -9.18 9.46
N HIS A 316 9.56 -8.32 9.58
CA HIS A 316 10.91 -8.62 9.10
C HIS A 316 11.64 -9.58 10.07
N PHE A 317 12.47 -10.47 9.53
CA PHE A 317 13.24 -11.47 10.28
C PHE A 317 14.00 -10.89 11.46
N ASN A 318 14.56 -9.68 11.33
CA ASN A 318 15.25 -8.93 12.40
C ASN A 318 14.40 -8.63 13.66
N GLY A 319 13.13 -9.04 13.71
CA GLY A 319 12.23 -8.90 14.85
C GLY A 319 11.40 -7.62 14.85
N SER A 320 11.67 -6.70 13.90
CA SER A 320 10.93 -5.45 13.76
C SER A 320 9.80 -5.55 12.74
N THR A 321 8.72 -4.81 12.98
CA THR A 321 7.65 -4.62 12.00
C THR A 321 7.87 -3.32 11.25
N TYR A 322 7.75 -3.34 9.92
CA TYR A 322 7.94 -2.16 9.07
C TYR A 322 6.65 -1.79 8.35
N TYR A 323 6.26 -0.53 8.40
CA TYR A 323 5.09 0.02 7.70
C TYR A 323 5.50 0.64 6.36
N SER A 324 4.70 0.38 5.32
CA SER A 324 4.83 1.05 4.01
C SER A 324 3.97 2.32 4.01
N LEU A 325 4.64 3.47 4.01
CA LEU A 325 4.04 4.78 4.20
C LEU A 325 3.69 5.46 2.86
N TYR A 326 2.57 6.16 2.84
CA TYR A 326 2.08 6.96 1.71
C TYR A 326 1.55 8.31 2.21
N ASN A 327 1.60 9.34 1.37
CA ASN A 327 0.90 10.61 1.63
C ASN A 327 -0.57 10.54 1.15
N THR A 328 -1.34 11.60 1.39
CA THR A 328 -2.74 11.73 0.95
C THR A 328 -2.92 11.80 -0.57
N LYS A 329 -1.88 12.14 -1.33
CA LYS A 329 -1.86 12.09 -2.81
C LYS A 329 -1.55 10.69 -3.35
N GLY A 330 -1.38 9.69 -2.48
CA GLY A 330 -1.03 8.32 -2.86
C GLY A 330 0.44 8.11 -3.23
N SER A 331 1.31 9.12 -3.10
CA SER A 331 2.75 8.99 -3.33
C SER A 331 3.40 8.18 -2.20
N TRP A 332 4.30 7.27 -2.55
CA TRP A 332 4.99 6.41 -1.59
C TRP A 332 6.15 7.14 -0.89
N LEU A 333 6.13 7.12 0.44
CA LEU A 333 7.07 7.84 1.30
C LEU A 333 8.23 6.98 1.80
N GLY A 334 8.10 5.66 1.84
CA GLY A 334 9.15 4.75 2.30
C GLY A 334 8.68 3.65 3.25
N TYR A 335 9.61 2.84 3.74
CA TYR A 335 9.40 1.92 4.85
C TYR A 335 9.93 2.51 6.16
N ILE A 336 9.16 2.48 7.24
CA ILE A 336 9.63 2.85 8.58
C ILE A 336 9.36 1.71 9.57
N ASN A 337 10.21 1.55 10.59
CA ASN A 337 9.88 0.66 11.70
C ASN A 337 8.66 1.22 12.47
N SER A 338 7.65 0.39 12.72
CA SER A 338 6.39 0.80 13.35
C SER A 338 6.58 1.42 14.75
N GLY A 339 7.67 1.09 15.45
CA GLY A 339 8.02 1.68 16.75
C GLY A 339 8.41 3.17 16.73
N ALA A 340 8.51 3.78 15.54
CA ALA A 340 8.62 5.23 15.32
C ALA A 340 7.28 5.89 14.95
N THR A 341 6.17 5.15 15.04
CA THR A 341 4.83 5.63 14.68
C THR A 341 3.81 5.34 15.77
N ALA A 342 2.73 6.12 15.79
CA ALA A 342 1.50 5.80 16.51
C ALA A 342 0.34 5.78 15.51
N ILE A 343 -0.55 4.79 15.63
CA ILE A 343 -1.80 4.77 14.85
C ILE A 343 -2.69 5.93 15.32
N THR A 344 -3.26 6.65 14.37
CA THR A 344 -4.20 7.75 14.63
C THR A 344 -5.54 7.50 13.96
N ALA A 345 -6.56 8.22 14.40
CA ALA A 345 -7.78 8.38 13.61
C ALA A 345 -7.45 8.94 12.21
N ALA A 346 -8.36 8.71 11.26
CA ALA A 346 -8.31 9.43 9.99
C ALA A 346 -8.39 10.95 10.26
N PRO A 347 -7.69 11.78 9.47
CA PRO A 347 -7.89 13.23 9.56
C PRO A 347 -9.38 13.53 9.32
N LYS A 348 -9.97 14.34 10.20
CA LYS A 348 -11.33 14.84 9.98
C LYS A 348 -11.36 15.56 8.62
N PRO A 349 -12.44 15.47 7.84
CA PRO A 349 -12.64 16.34 6.69
C PRO A 349 -12.41 17.79 7.13
N GLY A 350 -11.57 18.53 6.40
CA GLY A 350 -11.26 19.92 6.75
C GLY A 350 -12.55 20.74 6.83
N LYS A 351 -12.67 21.60 7.87
CA LYS A 351 -13.84 22.46 8.08
C LYS A 351 -14.21 23.14 6.77
N VAL A 352 -15.42 22.87 6.28
CA VAL A 352 -16.00 23.64 5.17
C VAL A 352 -16.32 25.02 5.72
N VAL A 353 -15.77 26.05 5.08
CA VAL A 353 -16.20 27.43 5.28
C VAL A 353 -16.89 27.84 4.00
N LEU A 354 -18.10 28.36 4.12
CA LEU A 354 -18.90 28.86 3.00
C LEU A 354 -19.78 29.96 3.58
N LEU A 355 -19.69 31.16 3.03
CA LEU A 355 -20.42 32.33 3.51
C LEU A 355 -21.84 32.37 2.95
N GLY A 356 -22.05 31.91 1.72
CA GLY A 356 -23.35 31.98 1.06
C GLY A 356 -23.60 33.37 0.48
N VAL A 357 -22.58 33.92 -0.19
CA VAL A 357 -22.70 35.18 -0.94
C VAL A 357 -23.80 35.01 -2.02
N PRO A 358 -24.72 35.97 -2.18
CA PRO A 358 -25.78 35.89 -3.19
C PRO A 358 -25.18 36.05 -4.60
N TYR A 359 -25.72 35.29 -5.56
CA TYR A 359 -25.32 35.38 -6.97
C TYR A 359 -26.03 36.53 -7.69
N ILE A 360 -25.28 37.31 -8.47
CA ILE A 360 -25.80 38.39 -9.33
C ILE A 360 -25.24 38.20 -10.75
N ASN A 361 -26.11 37.73 -11.65
CA ASN A 361 -25.76 37.52 -13.05
C ASN A 361 -25.43 38.86 -13.75
N GLN A 362 -24.27 38.96 -14.41
CA GLN A 362 -23.87 40.17 -15.15
C GLN A 362 -24.56 40.31 -16.53
N GLY A 363 -25.20 39.26 -17.03
CA GLY A 363 -25.79 39.21 -18.37
C GLY A 363 -24.74 39.32 -19.48
N ASN A 364 -25.15 39.75 -20.67
CA ASN A 364 -24.24 39.98 -21.80
C ASN A 364 -23.50 41.34 -21.70
N THR A 365 -22.94 41.62 -20.53
CA THR A 365 -22.20 42.87 -20.22
C THR A 365 -20.79 42.53 -19.73
N MET A 366 -19.92 43.54 -19.63
CA MET A 366 -18.54 43.41 -19.13
C MET A 366 -18.43 43.84 -17.66
N LEU A 367 -19.43 43.51 -16.83
CA LEU A 367 -19.56 44.02 -15.45
C LEU A 367 -19.08 43.07 -14.35
N CYS A 368 -18.08 42.21 -14.59
CA CYS A 368 -17.63 41.22 -13.62
C CYS A 368 -17.19 41.83 -12.27
N GLU A 369 -16.50 42.98 -12.28
CA GLU A 369 -16.14 43.74 -11.08
C GLU A 369 -17.37 44.30 -10.36
N GLY A 370 -18.32 44.84 -11.13
CA GLY A 370 -19.53 45.46 -10.59
C GLY A 370 -20.49 44.45 -9.97
N ALA A 371 -20.61 43.28 -10.59
CA ALA A 371 -21.38 42.17 -10.06
C ALA A 371 -20.71 41.59 -8.80
N SER A 372 -19.45 41.14 -8.87
CA SER A 372 -18.74 40.58 -7.70
C SER A 372 -18.69 41.54 -6.50
N LEU A 373 -18.57 42.85 -6.77
CA LEU A 373 -18.69 43.86 -5.72
C LEU A 373 -20.10 43.91 -5.11
N LEU A 374 -21.15 43.95 -5.94
CA LEU A 374 -22.53 44.02 -5.44
C LEU A 374 -22.93 42.74 -4.68
N GLU A 375 -22.49 41.57 -5.14
CA GLU A 375 -22.64 40.28 -4.45
C GLU A 375 -22.04 40.36 -3.03
N SER A 376 -20.78 40.82 -2.95
CA SER A 376 -20.04 40.97 -1.70
C SER A 376 -20.67 42.01 -0.75
N LEU A 377 -21.18 43.12 -1.29
CA LEU A 377 -21.89 44.15 -0.52
C LEU A 377 -23.23 43.63 -0.01
N HIS A 378 -24.02 42.95 -0.85
CA HIS A 378 -25.29 42.35 -0.46
C HIS A 378 -25.12 41.33 0.67
N TYR A 379 -24.07 40.51 0.62
CA TYR A 379 -23.71 39.61 1.72
C TYR A 379 -23.46 40.35 3.04
N LYS A 380 -22.81 41.52 2.99
CA LYS A 380 -22.59 42.40 4.15
C LYS A 380 -23.83 43.21 4.57
N GLY A 381 -24.99 43.01 3.92
CA GLY A 381 -26.21 43.79 4.17
C GLY A 381 -26.19 45.21 3.58
N ILE A 382 -25.21 45.52 2.73
CA ILE A 382 -24.96 46.84 2.13
C ILE A 382 -25.49 46.84 0.69
N ALA A 383 -25.97 47.98 0.22
CA ALA A 383 -26.52 48.18 -1.14
C ALA A 383 -27.71 47.28 -1.53
N THR A 384 -28.28 46.48 -0.61
CA THR A 384 -29.32 45.45 -0.83
C THR A 384 -30.61 45.89 -1.53
N LYS A 385 -30.84 47.19 -1.69
CA LYS A 385 -31.97 47.76 -2.45
C LYS A 385 -31.62 48.09 -3.91
N GLN A 386 -30.38 47.88 -4.32
CA GLN A 386 -29.89 48.10 -5.68
C GLN A 386 -29.86 46.78 -6.45
N ASN A 387 -30.00 46.89 -7.76
CA ASN A 387 -29.68 45.81 -8.69
C ASN A 387 -28.43 46.23 -9.47
N LEU A 388 -27.83 45.31 -10.23
CA LEU A 388 -26.60 45.60 -10.96
C LEU A 388 -26.71 46.85 -11.84
N MET A 389 -27.82 47.00 -12.58
CA MET A 389 -28.05 48.13 -13.49
C MET A 389 -28.29 49.47 -12.79
N THR A 390 -28.74 49.49 -11.52
CA THR A 390 -28.82 50.73 -10.73
C THR A 390 -27.51 51.04 -10.01
N PHE A 391 -26.81 50.02 -9.53
CA PHE A 391 -25.50 50.15 -8.86
C PHE A 391 -24.44 50.75 -9.79
N VAL A 392 -24.29 50.19 -11.01
CA VAL A 392 -23.23 50.60 -11.95
C VAL A 392 -23.40 52.00 -12.53
N LYS A 393 -24.55 52.67 -12.32
CA LYS A 393 -24.70 54.10 -12.62
C LYS A 393 -23.75 54.99 -11.81
N SER A 394 -23.26 54.49 -10.67
CA SER A 394 -22.25 55.16 -9.83
C SER A 394 -20.81 54.70 -10.09
N MET A 395 -20.60 53.75 -11.01
CA MET A 395 -19.29 53.17 -11.31
C MET A 395 -18.35 54.22 -11.90
N PRO A 396 -17.11 54.36 -11.41
CA PRO A 396 -16.14 55.28 -12.00
C PRO A 396 -15.75 54.76 -13.39
N VAL A 397 -15.90 55.58 -14.42
CA VAL A 397 -15.43 55.30 -15.79
C VAL A 397 -14.09 56.00 -16.02
N SER A 398 -13.14 55.31 -16.62
CA SER A 398 -11.80 55.82 -16.88
C SER A 398 -11.78 56.70 -18.13
N SER A 399 -11.61 58.02 -17.95
CA SER A 399 -11.56 58.99 -19.06
C SER A 399 -10.42 58.74 -20.05
N ASN A 400 -9.38 58.00 -19.65
CA ASN A 400 -8.24 57.67 -20.49
C ASN A 400 -8.10 56.18 -20.79
N ASN A 401 -9.12 55.33 -20.55
CA ASN A 401 -9.05 53.86 -20.74
C ASN A 401 -7.88 53.17 -20.00
N ASN A 402 -7.46 53.71 -18.86
CA ASN A 402 -6.54 53.02 -17.93
C ASN A 402 -7.37 52.41 -16.77
N PRO A 403 -7.37 51.08 -16.58
CA PRO A 403 -8.20 50.41 -15.57
C PRO A 403 -7.79 50.71 -14.12
N ASN A 404 -6.65 51.38 -13.90
CA ASN A 404 -6.25 51.88 -12.59
C ASN A 404 -7.00 53.15 -12.16
N ASN A 405 -7.65 53.84 -13.09
CA ASN A 405 -8.37 55.10 -12.85
C ASN A 405 -9.90 54.92 -12.74
N GLY A 406 -10.44 53.79 -13.22
CA GLY A 406 -11.86 53.48 -13.30
C GLY A 406 -12.08 52.33 -14.28
N PHE A 407 -13.32 52.05 -14.66
CA PHE A 407 -13.65 51.08 -15.69
C PHE A 407 -13.14 51.54 -17.06
N SER A 408 -12.34 50.71 -17.73
CA SER A 408 -11.82 50.92 -19.08
C SER A 408 -12.80 50.40 -20.13
N GLY A 409 -12.98 51.11 -21.24
CA GLY A 409 -13.83 50.69 -22.35
C GLY A 409 -15.34 50.79 -22.08
N GLU A 410 -16.13 50.19 -22.96
CA GLU A 410 -17.59 50.09 -22.81
C GLU A 410 -17.95 48.94 -21.85
N TRP A 411 -18.98 49.09 -21.02
CA TRP A 411 -19.39 48.02 -20.09
C TRP A 411 -20.64 47.27 -20.56
N ARG A 412 -21.48 47.87 -21.42
CA ARG A 412 -22.78 47.33 -21.84
C ARG A 412 -22.67 46.14 -22.79
N HIS A 413 -21.56 46.02 -23.51
CA HIS A 413 -21.29 44.95 -24.48
C HIS A 413 -19.77 44.81 -24.71
N ASN A 414 -19.33 43.65 -25.19
CA ASN A 414 -17.94 43.42 -25.59
C ASN A 414 -17.57 44.27 -26.82
N VAL A 415 -16.41 44.93 -26.81
CA VAL A 415 -15.89 45.75 -27.91
C VAL A 415 -14.54 45.20 -28.35
N ASN A 416 -14.51 44.60 -29.55
CA ASN A 416 -13.34 43.91 -30.07
C ASN A 416 -12.08 44.80 -30.05
N GLY A 417 -10.97 44.25 -29.59
CA GLY A 417 -9.68 44.94 -29.50
C GLY A 417 -9.50 45.88 -28.30
N THR A 418 -10.58 46.27 -27.59
CA THR A 418 -10.54 47.15 -26.41
C THR A 418 -10.42 46.34 -25.11
N TYR A 419 -9.60 46.80 -24.16
CA TYR A 419 -9.57 46.22 -22.82
C TYR A 419 -10.75 46.74 -22.00
N GLN A 420 -11.53 45.81 -21.45
CA GLN A 420 -12.76 46.11 -20.70
C GLN A 420 -12.64 45.54 -19.28
N GLY A 421 -12.76 46.40 -18.28
CA GLY A 421 -12.58 46.02 -16.87
C GLY A 421 -11.94 47.11 -16.01
N MET A 422 -11.74 46.81 -14.72
CA MET A 422 -11.33 47.76 -13.69
C MET A 422 -10.43 47.10 -12.64
N ASN A 423 -9.33 47.76 -12.24
CA ASN A 423 -8.38 47.20 -11.28
C ASN A 423 -8.83 47.40 -9.80
N PRO A 424 -8.19 46.72 -8.82
CA PRO A 424 -8.59 46.80 -7.40
C PRO A 424 -8.73 48.20 -6.80
N ALA A 425 -7.83 49.14 -7.13
CA ALA A 425 -7.82 50.47 -6.49
C ALA A 425 -9.11 51.29 -6.73
N PRO A 426 -9.61 51.46 -7.98
CA PRO A 426 -10.91 52.09 -8.21
C PRO A 426 -12.11 51.27 -7.69
N VAL A 427 -12.05 49.92 -7.68
CA VAL A 427 -13.08 49.09 -7.03
C VAL A 427 -13.18 49.38 -5.53
N VAL A 428 -12.05 49.46 -4.83
CA VAL A 428 -12.00 49.81 -3.39
C VAL A 428 -12.62 51.18 -3.13
N LYS A 429 -12.23 52.20 -3.91
CA LYS A 429 -12.79 53.56 -3.80
C LYS A 429 -14.30 53.58 -4.04
N TRP A 430 -14.77 52.85 -5.05
CA TRP A 430 -16.19 52.82 -5.44
C TRP A 430 -17.06 52.06 -4.44
N GLY A 431 -16.64 50.90 -3.95
CA GLY A 431 -17.37 50.16 -2.92
C GLY A 431 -17.43 50.90 -1.58
N ASN A 432 -16.34 51.57 -1.19
CA ASN A 432 -16.33 52.44 0.01
C ASN A 432 -17.30 53.62 -0.13
N LYS A 433 -17.38 54.24 -1.33
CA LYS A 433 -18.37 55.30 -1.62
C LYS A 433 -19.82 54.80 -1.53
N ASN A 434 -20.06 53.50 -1.73
CA ASN A 434 -21.37 52.86 -1.59
C ASN A 434 -21.58 52.21 -0.20
N GLY A 435 -20.82 52.64 0.81
CA GLY A 435 -21.00 52.24 2.21
C GLY A 435 -20.25 50.97 2.64
N GLY A 436 -19.51 50.33 1.74
CA GLY A 436 -18.65 49.19 2.06
C GLY A 436 -17.43 49.56 2.91
N LYS A 437 -16.75 48.54 3.45
CA LYS A 437 -15.41 48.65 4.06
C LYS A 437 -14.43 47.75 3.31
N LEU A 438 -14.05 48.19 2.12
CA LEU A 438 -13.18 47.47 1.21
C LEU A 438 -11.71 47.71 1.55
N VAL A 439 -10.94 46.63 1.52
CA VAL A 439 -9.48 46.62 1.74
C VAL A 439 -8.81 46.00 0.53
N ASN A 440 -7.85 46.72 -0.06
CA ASN A 440 -7.04 46.21 -1.16
C ASN A 440 -6.12 45.09 -0.64
N LEU A 441 -6.19 43.91 -1.25
CA LEU A 441 -5.38 42.74 -0.95
C LEU A 441 -4.53 42.30 -2.16
N THR A 442 -4.22 43.21 -3.09
CA THR A 442 -3.22 42.97 -4.13
C THR A 442 -1.90 42.48 -3.52
N GLY A 443 -1.37 41.38 -4.04
CA GLY A 443 -0.16 40.71 -3.53
C GLY A 443 -0.44 39.67 -2.45
N ALA A 444 -1.70 39.42 -2.08
CA ALA A 444 -2.04 38.44 -1.04
C ALA A 444 -1.72 36.99 -1.44
N THR A 445 -1.46 36.18 -0.42
CA THR A 445 -1.42 34.72 -0.56
C THR A 445 -2.83 34.14 -0.43
N VAL A 446 -3.09 32.99 -1.06
CA VAL A 446 -4.38 32.28 -0.91
C VAL A 446 -4.71 31.87 0.53
N GLN A 447 -3.72 31.79 1.43
CA GLN A 447 -3.98 31.58 2.85
C GLN A 447 -4.55 32.85 3.52
N MET A 448 -4.09 34.04 3.13
CA MET A 448 -4.69 35.30 3.60
C MET A 448 -6.12 35.45 3.09
N LEU A 449 -6.41 35.05 1.84
CA LEU A 449 -7.79 35.06 1.31
C LEU A 449 -8.71 34.11 2.11
N LYS A 450 -8.22 32.90 2.46
CA LYS A 450 -8.95 31.99 3.36
C LYS A 450 -9.18 32.60 4.74
N ASN A 451 -8.25 33.39 5.27
CA ASN A 451 -8.41 34.04 6.57
C ASN A 451 -9.50 35.12 6.54
N GLU A 452 -9.61 35.91 5.46
CA GLU A 452 -10.72 36.86 5.27
C GLU A 452 -12.07 36.12 5.21
N VAL A 453 -12.17 35.09 4.38
CA VAL A 453 -13.39 34.28 4.27
C VAL A 453 -13.74 33.59 5.59
N ALA A 454 -12.75 33.13 6.36
CA ALA A 454 -12.98 32.57 7.70
C ALA A 454 -13.52 33.61 8.71
N ASN A 455 -13.25 34.90 8.49
CA ASN A 455 -13.73 36.03 9.28
C ASN A 455 -15.03 36.65 8.73
N ALA A 456 -15.77 35.92 7.87
CA ALA A 456 -16.98 36.40 7.19
C ALA A 456 -16.77 37.64 6.31
N ASN A 457 -15.58 37.75 5.68
CA ASN A 457 -15.28 38.76 4.68
C ASN A 457 -15.16 38.09 3.30
N PRO A 458 -16.12 38.27 2.38
CA PRO A 458 -15.98 37.79 1.01
C PRO A 458 -14.85 38.55 0.30
N VAL A 459 -14.17 37.84 -0.61
CA VAL A 459 -12.99 38.35 -1.31
C VAL A 459 -13.24 38.37 -2.81
N ILE A 460 -13.31 39.56 -3.38
CA ILE A 460 -13.34 39.75 -4.83
C ILE A 460 -11.92 39.45 -5.36
N VAL A 461 -11.79 38.54 -6.32
CA VAL A 461 -10.51 38.13 -6.90
C VAL A 461 -10.54 38.26 -8.42
N TRP A 462 -9.43 38.74 -9.00
CA TRP A 462 -9.25 38.74 -10.45
C TRP A 462 -8.49 37.47 -10.83
N VAL A 463 -9.08 36.73 -11.77
CA VAL A 463 -8.64 35.43 -12.26
C VAL A 463 -8.61 35.44 -13.79
N THR A 464 -8.21 34.34 -14.41
CA THR A 464 -8.47 34.10 -15.84
C THR A 464 -9.91 33.66 -16.06
N TYR A 465 -10.48 34.04 -17.20
CA TYR A 465 -11.81 33.66 -17.62
C TYR A 465 -11.95 32.13 -17.69
N ALA A 466 -13.01 31.60 -17.08
CA ALA A 466 -13.24 30.17 -16.88
C ALA A 466 -12.08 29.38 -16.22
N PHE A 467 -11.13 30.06 -15.56
CA PHE A 467 -9.90 29.48 -14.98
C PHE A 467 -8.94 28.85 -16.01
N GLU A 468 -9.02 29.30 -17.27
CA GLU A 468 -8.15 28.87 -18.38
C GLU A 468 -6.73 29.49 -18.32
N PRO A 469 -5.76 29.05 -19.15
CA PRO A 469 -4.42 29.66 -19.20
C PRO A 469 -4.45 31.17 -19.46
N ALA A 470 -3.45 31.89 -18.93
CA ALA A 470 -3.36 33.34 -19.05
C ALA A 470 -3.00 33.81 -20.47
N GLU A 471 -3.77 34.75 -20.99
CA GLU A 471 -3.47 35.48 -22.23
C GLU A 471 -2.94 36.87 -21.90
N HIS A 472 -1.79 37.26 -22.44
CA HIS A 472 -1.17 38.56 -22.15
C HIS A 472 -1.21 39.50 -23.35
N LYS A 473 -1.45 40.79 -23.10
CA LYS A 473 -1.41 41.84 -24.13
C LYS A 473 -0.78 43.11 -23.57
N HIS A 474 0.25 43.63 -24.24
CA HIS A 474 0.84 44.92 -23.88
C HIS A 474 -0.07 46.07 -24.31
N LEU A 475 -0.33 47.01 -23.40
CA LEU A 475 -1.12 48.22 -23.63
C LEU A 475 -0.36 49.43 -23.10
N PHE A 476 -0.78 50.65 -23.47
CA PHE A 476 -0.07 51.88 -23.11
C PHE A 476 0.06 52.13 -21.59
N TRP A 477 -0.73 51.43 -20.76
CA TRP A 477 -0.69 51.48 -19.30
C TRP A 477 0.06 50.30 -18.65
N GLY A 478 0.65 49.39 -19.45
CA GLY A 478 1.37 48.20 -19.00
C GLY A 478 0.78 46.90 -19.54
N ASP A 479 1.25 45.78 -18.98
CA ASP A 479 0.82 44.44 -19.40
C ASP A 479 -0.56 44.08 -18.84
N ALA A 480 -1.50 43.84 -19.74
CA ALA A 480 -2.83 43.35 -19.43
C ALA A 480 -2.85 41.82 -19.41
N LEU A 481 -3.60 41.27 -18.46
CA LEU A 481 -4.18 39.94 -18.61
C LEU A 481 -5.43 40.13 -19.48
N TRP A 482 -5.39 39.63 -20.71
CA TRP A 482 -6.38 39.90 -21.75
C TRP A 482 -7.68 39.14 -21.50
N ASN A 483 -7.58 37.85 -21.16
CA ASN A 483 -8.71 37.02 -20.76
C ASN A 483 -9.01 37.11 -19.25
N ARG A 484 -8.99 38.34 -18.69
CA ARG A 484 -9.26 38.57 -17.26
C ARG A 484 -10.75 38.41 -16.94
N HIS A 485 -11.03 37.84 -15.79
CA HIS A 485 -12.37 37.73 -15.20
C HIS A 485 -12.33 38.03 -13.70
N VAL A 486 -13.47 38.32 -13.11
CA VAL A 486 -13.59 38.72 -11.70
C VAL A 486 -14.75 37.99 -11.04
N VAL A 487 -14.46 37.39 -9.88
CA VAL A 487 -15.40 36.54 -9.14
C VAL A 487 -15.30 36.82 -7.64
N THR A 488 -16.34 36.48 -6.88
CA THR A 488 -16.31 36.55 -5.42
C THR A 488 -15.91 35.19 -4.83
N MET A 489 -14.74 35.08 -4.19
CA MET A 489 -14.40 33.94 -3.33
C MET A 489 -15.10 34.08 -1.97
N ASP A 490 -15.98 33.14 -1.65
CA ASP A 490 -16.78 33.12 -0.41
C ASP A 490 -16.69 31.80 0.38
N GLY A 491 -15.88 30.84 -0.06
CA GLY A 491 -15.71 29.59 0.65
C GLY A 491 -14.45 28.81 0.34
N TYR A 492 -14.14 27.83 1.18
CA TYR A 492 -13.09 26.85 0.96
C TYR A 492 -13.37 25.53 1.70
N LYS A 493 -12.82 24.44 1.16
CA LYS A 493 -12.74 23.12 1.79
C LYS A 493 -11.43 22.45 1.39
N ASN A 494 -11.14 21.26 1.91
CA ASN A 494 -9.87 20.58 1.60
C ASN A 494 -9.72 20.34 0.08
N GLY A 495 -8.80 21.06 -0.56
CA GLY A 495 -8.50 20.96 -2.01
C GLY A 495 -9.39 21.77 -2.94
N PHE A 496 -10.31 22.62 -2.44
CA PHE A 496 -11.21 23.43 -3.27
C PHE A 496 -11.50 24.81 -2.67
N TYR A 497 -11.77 25.77 -3.55
CA TYR A 497 -12.30 27.09 -3.25
C TYR A 497 -13.75 27.17 -3.76
N HIS A 498 -14.63 27.88 -3.06
CA HIS A 498 -15.94 28.22 -3.59
C HIS A 498 -15.91 29.66 -4.09
N VAL A 499 -16.45 29.86 -5.28
CA VAL A 499 -16.60 31.18 -5.91
C VAL A 499 -18.05 31.38 -6.29
N VAL A 500 -18.52 32.62 -6.19
CA VAL A 500 -19.70 33.12 -6.87
C VAL A 500 -19.20 33.85 -8.11
N ASP A 501 -19.47 33.26 -9.27
CA ASP A 501 -19.04 33.78 -10.56
C ASP A 501 -20.20 34.50 -11.26
N PRO A 502 -20.11 35.80 -11.58
CA PRO A 502 -21.19 36.54 -12.22
C PRO A 502 -21.62 36.05 -13.61
N VAL A 503 -20.80 35.25 -14.29
CA VAL A 503 -21.09 34.64 -15.60
C VAL A 503 -21.56 33.20 -15.44
N PHE A 504 -20.85 32.40 -14.62
CA PHE A 504 -21.05 30.95 -14.55
C PHE A 504 -21.83 30.45 -13.30
N GLY A 505 -22.09 31.34 -12.34
CA GLY A 505 -22.80 31.04 -11.11
C GLY A 505 -21.92 30.44 -9.99
N PRO A 506 -22.51 30.14 -8.81
CA PRO A 506 -21.79 29.58 -7.66
C PRO A 506 -21.20 28.19 -7.95
N SER A 507 -19.91 28.00 -7.69
CA SER A 507 -19.24 26.72 -7.97
C SER A 507 -18.02 26.42 -7.08
N TRP A 508 -17.65 25.14 -6.98
CA TRP A 508 -16.45 24.67 -6.31
C TRP A 508 -15.30 24.44 -7.30
N ILE A 509 -14.30 25.34 -7.28
CA ILE A 509 -13.12 25.28 -8.13
C ILE A 509 -12.02 24.47 -7.44
N THR A 510 -11.31 23.61 -8.18
CA THR A 510 -10.17 22.87 -7.62
C THR A 510 -9.06 23.84 -7.20
N ALA A 511 -8.33 23.50 -6.12
CA ALA A 511 -7.23 24.34 -5.65
C ALA A 511 -6.17 24.57 -6.74
N LYS A 512 -5.91 23.57 -7.59
CA LYS A 512 -5.01 23.70 -8.75
C LYS A 512 -5.47 24.83 -9.67
N ASN A 513 -6.71 24.77 -10.17
CA ASN A 513 -7.19 25.72 -11.17
C ASN A 513 -7.33 27.14 -10.59
N PHE A 514 -7.88 27.26 -9.38
CA PHE A 514 -8.01 28.56 -8.71
C PHE A 514 -6.65 29.20 -8.44
N GLU A 515 -5.69 28.46 -7.88
CA GLU A 515 -4.35 28.98 -7.58
C GLU A 515 -3.56 29.27 -8.86
N THR A 516 -3.72 28.47 -9.93
CA THR A 516 -3.12 28.78 -11.24
C THR A 516 -3.66 30.09 -11.80
N ALA A 517 -4.97 30.33 -11.77
CA ALA A 517 -5.59 31.53 -12.32
C ALA A 517 -5.31 32.79 -11.48
N TYR A 518 -5.40 32.70 -10.15
CA TYR A 518 -5.19 33.83 -9.24
C TYR A 518 -3.73 34.29 -9.18
N ASN A 519 -2.77 33.35 -9.11
CA ASN A 519 -1.35 33.67 -8.94
C ASN A 519 -0.71 34.32 -10.18
N VAL A 520 -1.45 34.44 -11.30
CA VAL A 520 -1.01 35.24 -12.48
C VAL A 520 -0.96 36.74 -12.15
N SER A 521 -1.83 37.21 -11.26
CA SER A 521 -1.96 38.66 -10.96
C SER A 521 -1.92 39.02 -9.47
N HIS A 522 -2.26 38.07 -8.58
CA HIS A 522 -2.42 38.31 -7.14
C HIS A 522 -3.36 39.47 -6.76
N LEU A 523 -4.24 39.92 -7.68
CA LEU A 523 -5.16 41.03 -7.45
C LEU A 523 -6.39 40.54 -6.66
N ALA A 524 -6.63 41.14 -5.49
CA ALA A 524 -7.76 40.80 -4.63
C ALA A 524 -8.26 42.03 -3.83
N VAL A 525 -9.53 42.01 -3.43
CA VAL A 525 -10.15 42.99 -2.54
C VAL A 525 -11.03 42.25 -1.54
N SER A 526 -10.83 42.47 -0.24
CA SER A 526 -11.74 42.00 0.80
C SER A 526 -12.83 43.04 1.06
N VAL A 527 -14.06 42.58 1.28
CA VAL A 527 -15.16 43.41 1.81
C VAL A 527 -15.38 43.05 3.28
N ARG A 528 -15.09 43.97 4.20
CA ARG A 528 -15.10 43.73 5.66
C ARG A 528 -16.35 44.28 6.36
#